data_AF-A0A286CQR9-F1
#
_entry.id   AF-A0A286CQR9-F1
#
_cell.length_a   1.000
_cell.length_b   1.000
_cell.length_c   1.000
_cell.angle_alpha   90.00
_cell.angle_beta   90.00
_cell.angle_gamma   90.00
#
_symmetry.space_group_name_H-M   'P 1'
#
loop_
_entity.id
_entity.type
_entity.pdbx_description
1 polymer ?
#
loop_
_entity_poly.entity_id
_entity_poly.type
_entity_poly.pdbx_seq_one_letter_code
_entity_poly.pdbx_strand_id
1 'polypeptide(L)'
;MTDSRYALIIANDRYADQGLKKLKAPAQDAAALERVLHDPQIGDFEVEVVHNASADLMRRRIQGFFNDRRRADTLLLHFSCHGLKSESGELYFAASDTEPPLLAATAVPSQFVRGCMSATRAGRSVLFLDCCYGGAFSRGSASVRASGEVNVLESFAKDEPASGRGWAVITASDSMEYSFEGNELAENSAPRPSVFTHAVVEGLETGEADLDADGNVSLDDLYEYVYRHVREQNPHQTPKKAAELQGELHLAHSRRPGIKIVAIPSPPSLRAAMNSDEFLTRRGAVTELCTRLRRPEVPVAEGARQHLAEVAQNEVQPLADQAADALREIRLAPSPDHLDFGRVPRGSHAPKRSVTMHGPPLARHCVAQPKQPWLRVDPTRSGLEVHVDTAATGRLSGDILLKGVADESVIHVEAEVTPADEDGPTRGEPDALNDSPTPKPRPRDKQRTVVIEPPHIPSQPKEPPRPPADQERTDRKTSSRRAPALAGAALALAVTALAMLIMTIQRGVVAVVARADAGPSGNVENNIHEQGALTPLIVCLITGAAALAVGAFARHDLGTRREHYTRQAASGTHTLTSVAKGLAIPALILAVLADIAYLVGSGQW
;
A
#
# COMPACT_ATOMS: atom_id res chain seq x y z
N MET A 1 -30.09 -4.68 12.79
CA MET A 1 -29.90 -3.37 13.47
C MET A 1 -29.04 -2.55 12.52
N THR A 2 -29.43 -1.32 12.20
CA THR A 2 -28.73 -0.52 11.19
C THR A 2 -27.55 0.20 11.83
N ASP A 3 -26.36 -0.01 11.28
CA ASP A 3 -25.14 0.72 11.64
C ASP A 3 -25.30 2.17 11.17
N SER A 4 -25.25 3.14 12.09
CA SER A 4 -25.35 4.57 11.76
C SER A 4 -23.98 5.22 11.74
N ARG A 5 -23.78 6.17 10.83
CA ARG A 5 -22.48 6.82 10.61
C ARG A 5 -22.65 8.31 10.77
N TYR A 6 -21.88 8.93 11.66
CA TYR A 6 -21.95 10.36 11.94
C TYR A 6 -20.60 11.02 11.73
N ALA A 7 -20.59 12.19 11.11
CA ALA A 7 -19.39 13.00 10.95
C ALA A 7 -19.60 14.41 11.51
N LEU A 8 -18.61 14.93 12.21
CA LEU A 8 -18.55 16.33 12.65
C LEU A 8 -17.28 16.97 12.08
N ILE A 9 -17.47 18.04 11.31
CA ILE A 9 -16.38 18.82 10.72
C ILE A 9 -16.30 20.17 11.44
N ILE A 10 -15.17 20.46 12.07
CA ILE A 10 -14.90 21.76 12.70
C ILE A 10 -13.87 22.50 11.87
N ALA A 11 -14.24 23.65 11.33
CA ALA A 11 -13.39 24.46 10.47
C ALA A 11 -13.34 25.91 10.94
N ASN A 12 -12.17 26.38 11.40
CA ASN A 12 -11.96 27.77 11.82
C ASN A 12 -10.90 28.41 10.95
N ASP A 13 -11.33 29.40 10.17
CA ASP A 13 -10.45 30.18 9.29
C ASP A 13 -10.25 31.63 9.72
N ARG A 14 -11.14 32.17 10.57
CA ARG A 14 -11.09 33.53 11.10
C ARG A 14 -10.97 33.49 12.62
N TYR A 15 -10.09 34.34 13.12
CA TYR A 15 -9.78 34.49 14.54
C TYR A 15 -9.93 35.96 14.94
N ALA A 16 -10.48 36.21 16.12
CA ALA A 16 -10.60 37.57 16.67
C ALA A 16 -9.23 38.15 17.05
N ASP A 17 -8.34 37.31 17.59
CA ASP A 17 -6.98 37.68 17.95
C ASP A 17 -6.10 37.87 16.70
N GLN A 18 -5.44 39.03 16.60
CA GLN A 18 -4.62 39.40 15.45
C GLN A 18 -3.30 38.61 15.35
N GLY A 19 -2.89 37.93 16.43
CA GLY A 19 -1.73 37.04 16.47
C GLY A 19 -1.98 35.71 15.76
N LEU A 20 -3.25 35.33 15.56
CA LEU A 20 -3.64 34.14 14.80
C LEU A 20 -3.94 34.52 13.35
N LYS A 21 -3.07 34.10 12.43
CA LYS A 21 -3.25 34.36 11.00
C LYS A 21 -4.54 33.69 10.48
N LYS A 22 -5.26 34.40 9.62
CA LYS A 22 -6.40 33.85 8.88
C LYS A 22 -5.94 32.68 8.01
N LEU A 23 -6.66 31.56 8.07
CA LEU A 23 -6.43 30.41 7.19
C LEU A 23 -7.26 30.57 5.91
N LYS A 24 -6.75 30.06 4.78
CA LYS A 24 -7.44 30.18 3.47
C LYS A 24 -8.26 28.96 3.11
N ALA A 25 -7.82 27.78 3.53
CA ALA A 25 -8.35 26.49 3.11
C ALA A 25 -9.57 25.95 3.91
N PRO A 26 -9.72 26.17 5.24
CA PRO A 26 -10.68 25.41 6.05
C PRO A 26 -12.14 25.43 5.57
N ALA A 27 -12.65 26.57 5.11
CA ALA A 27 -14.02 26.64 4.58
C ALA A 27 -14.22 25.78 3.32
N GLN A 28 -13.28 25.84 2.38
CA GLN A 28 -13.37 25.10 1.13
C GLN A 28 -13.16 23.61 1.37
N ASP A 29 -12.19 23.27 2.22
CA ASP A 29 -11.88 21.89 2.59
C ASP A 29 -13.04 21.23 3.34
N ALA A 30 -13.68 21.96 4.26
CA ALA A 30 -14.86 21.48 4.98
C ALA A 30 -16.02 21.19 4.02
N ALA A 31 -16.31 22.09 3.07
CA ALA A 31 -17.37 21.88 2.09
C ALA A 31 -17.07 20.70 1.15
N ALA A 32 -15.82 20.53 0.74
CA ALA A 32 -15.40 19.41 -0.10
C ALA A 32 -15.50 18.07 0.64
N LEU A 33 -15.07 18.04 1.91
CA LEU A 33 -15.13 16.86 2.77
C LEU A 33 -16.57 16.50 3.14
N GLU A 34 -17.41 17.48 3.47
CA GLU A 34 -18.84 17.29 3.73
C GLU A 34 -19.51 16.59 2.55
N ARG A 35 -19.25 17.05 1.33
CA ARG A 35 -19.82 16.48 0.11
C ARG A 35 -19.50 15.00 -0.06
N VAL A 36 -18.24 14.58 0.11
CA VAL A 36 -17.86 13.17 -0.08
C VAL A 36 -18.29 12.29 1.09
N LEU A 37 -18.30 12.82 2.32
CA LEU A 37 -18.75 12.06 3.50
C LEU A 37 -20.28 11.88 3.51
N HIS A 38 -21.05 12.87 3.08
CA HIS A 38 -22.51 12.79 3.03
C HIS A 38 -23.03 11.91 1.88
N ASP A 39 -22.25 11.74 0.81
CA ASP A 39 -22.69 11.00 -0.37
C ASP A 39 -22.99 9.52 -0.05
N PRO A 40 -24.21 9.00 -0.26
CA PRO A 40 -24.58 7.63 0.08
C PRO A 40 -23.81 6.55 -0.70
N GLN A 41 -23.20 6.90 -1.83
CA GLN A 41 -22.37 5.98 -2.61
C GLN A 41 -20.87 6.08 -2.27
N ILE A 42 -20.50 6.97 -1.34
CA ILE A 42 -19.11 7.15 -0.88
C ILE A 42 -19.09 7.02 0.65
N GLY A 43 -19.36 8.10 1.38
CA GLY A 43 -19.22 8.12 2.83
C GLY A 43 -20.45 7.63 3.61
N ASP A 44 -21.67 7.87 3.12
CA ASP A 44 -22.93 7.55 3.82
C ASP A 44 -22.96 8.01 5.30
N PHE A 45 -22.37 9.17 5.59
CA PHE A 45 -22.40 9.80 6.92
C PHE A 45 -23.50 10.85 7.00
N GLU A 46 -24.16 10.93 8.17
CA GLU A 46 -24.83 12.15 8.58
C GLU A 46 -23.77 13.18 9.01
N VAL A 47 -23.63 14.27 8.26
CA VAL A 47 -22.55 15.25 8.45
C VAL A 47 -23.07 16.54 9.10
N GLU A 48 -22.40 17.00 10.15
CA GLU A 48 -22.56 18.34 10.71
C GLU A 48 -21.29 19.16 10.49
N VAL A 49 -21.42 20.39 9.97
CA VAL A 49 -20.31 21.33 9.81
C VAL A 49 -20.44 22.50 10.78
N VAL A 50 -19.38 22.75 11.55
CA VAL A 50 -19.27 23.85 12.50
C VAL A 50 -18.15 24.78 12.02
N HIS A 51 -18.52 25.96 11.54
CA HIS A 51 -17.60 26.92 10.93
C HIS A 51 -17.41 28.17 11.82
N ASN A 52 -16.16 28.60 11.99
CA ASN A 52 -15.77 29.81 12.76
C ASN A 52 -16.47 29.91 14.13
N ALA A 53 -16.42 28.82 14.89
CA ALA A 53 -17.11 28.69 16.16
C ALA A 53 -16.24 29.10 17.34
N SER A 54 -16.88 29.63 18.38
CA SER A 54 -16.26 29.88 19.68
C SER A 54 -15.90 28.59 20.41
N ALA A 55 -14.97 28.66 21.36
CA ALA A 55 -14.53 27.49 22.13
C ALA A 55 -15.71 26.83 22.87
N ASP A 56 -16.64 27.63 23.37
CA ASP A 56 -17.84 27.14 24.05
C ASP A 56 -18.81 26.40 23.12
N LEU A 57 -19.00 26.91 21.90
CA LEU A 57 -19.81 26.23 20.90
C LEU A 57 -19.13 24.93 20.44
N MET A 58 -17.82 24.96 20.16
CA MET A 58 -17.05 23.77 19.79
C MET A 58 -17.16 22.68 20.86
N ARG A 59 -16.92 23.01 22.14
CA ARG A 59 -17.04 22.06 23.26
C ARG A 59 -18.42 21.40 23.30
N ARG A 60 -19.51 22.18 23.18
CA ARG A 60 -20.88 21.65 23.17
C ARG A 60 -21.15 20.72 21.99
N ARG A 61 -20.69 21.07 20.79
CA ARG A 61 -20.88 20.26 19.58
C ARG A 61 -20.10 18.96 19.64
N ILE A 62 -18.84 19.00 20.07
CA ILE A 62 -18.01 17.81 20.26
C ILE A 62 -18.64 16.88 21.30
N GLN A 63 -19.04 17.39 22.47
CA GLN A 63 -19.66 16.56 23.49
C GLN A 63 -20.98 15.94 23.03
N GLY A 64 -21.83 16.73 22.36
CA GLY A 64 -23.09 16.25 21.78
C GLY A 64 -22.86 15.17 20.71
N PHE A 65 -21.81 15.32 19.89
CA PHE A 65 -21.46 14.37 18.84
C PHE A 65 -21.05 13.00 19.36
N PHE A 66 -20.40 12.93 20.52
CA PHE A 66 -19.99 11.66 21.15
C PHE A 66 -21.06 11.07 22.09
N ASN A 67 -22.09 11.83 22.44
CA ASN A 67 -23.19 11.40 23.30
C ASN A 67 -24.25 10.60 22.54
N ASP A 68 -25.03 9.80 23.28
CA ASP A 68 -26.20 9.06 22.75
C ASP A 68 -25.92 8.16 21.54
N ARG A 69 -24.72 7.58 21.48
CA ARG A 69 -24.30 6.64 20.44
C ARG A 69 -24.54 5.18 20.82
N ARG A 70 -24.54 4.32 19.81
CA ARG A 70 -24.72 2.87 19.91
C ARG A 70 -23.44 2.16 19.50
N ARG A 71 -23.25 0.93 19.99
CA ARG A 71 -22.03 0.14 19.72
C ARG A 71 -21.77 -0.12 18.22
N ALA A 72 -22.82 -0.13 17.41
CA ALA A 72 -22.71 -0.32 15.96
C ALA A 72 -22.27 0.96 15.22
N ASP A 73 -22.35 2.13 15.86
CA ASP A 73 -22.14 3.41 15.19
C ASP A 73 -20.65 3.65 14.90
N THR A 74 -20.41 4.35 13.79
CA THR A 74 -19.09 4.87 13.39
C THR A 74 -19.10 6.38 13.44
N LEU A 75 -18.12 6.96 14.14
CA LEU A 75 -17.97 8.41 14.28
C LEU A 75 -16.71 8.89 13.57
N LEU A 76 -16.80 10.01 12.84
CA LEU A 76 -15.66 10.71 12.27
C LEU A 76 -15.67 12.18 12.73
N LEU A 77 -14.62 12.61 13.43
CA LEU A 77 -14.40 14.00 13.80
C LEU A 77 -13.24 14.56 12.98
N HIS A 78 -13.41 15.71 12.35
CA HIS A 78 -12.38 16.40 11.59
C HIS A 78 -12.14 17.81 12.16
N PHE A 79 -10.88 18.18 12.36
CA PHE A 79 -10.47 19.55 12.69
C PHE A 79 -9.64 20.14 11.57
N SER A 80 -10.04 21.33 11.09
CA SER A 80 -9.25 22.22 10.25
C SER A 80 -9.15 23.59 10.91
N CYS A 81 -8.13 23.78 11.75
CA CYS A 81 -7.89 24.99 12.53
C CYS A 81 -6.42 25.10 12.97
N HIS A 82 -6.04 26.17 13.68
CA HIS A 82 -4.71 26.21 14.31
C HIS A 82 -4.59 25.21 15.46
N GLY A 83 -3.45 24.52 15.52
CA GLY A 83 -3.04 23.72 16.67
C GLY A 83 -2.02 24.48 17.52
N LEU A 84 -2.37 24.78 18.77
CA LEU A 84 -1.55 25.59 19.68
C LEU A 84 -1.02 24.73 20.82
N LYS A 85 0.22 24.97 21.25
CA LYS A 85 0.81 24.31 22.42
C LYS A 85 0.91 25.28 23.59
N SER A 86 0.51 24.84 24.78
CA SER A 86 0.83 25.55 26.02
C SER A 86 2.32 25.41 26.37
N GLU A 87 2.76 26.18 27.36
CA GLU A 87 4.12 26.04 27.92
C GLU A 87 4.38 24.65 28.52
N SER A 88 3.34 23.97 29.01
CA SER A 88 3.40 22.58 29.50
C SER A 88 3.46 21.54 28.37
N GLY A 89 3.38 21.98 27.10
CA GLY A 89 3.40 21.11 25.93
C GLY A 89 2.05 20.47 25.57
N GLU A 90 0.97 20.86 26.25
CA GLU A 90 -0.38 20.38 25.97
C GLU A 90 -0.91 20.98 24.66
N LEU A 91 -1.64 20.17 23.89
CA LEU A 91 -2.23 20.58 22.62
C LEU A 91 -3.63 21.17 22.83
N TYR A 92 -3.89 22.30 22.17
CA TYR A 92 -5.17 22.98 22.09
C TYR A 92 -5.55 23.22 20.62
N PHE A 93 -6.84 23.08 20.32
CA PHE A 93 -7.43 23.45 19.03
C PHE A 93 -8.01 24.86 19.12
N ALA A 94 -7.56 25.75 18.24
CA ALA A 94 -7.97 27.14 18.25
C ALA A 94 -9.43 27.30 17.80
N ALA A 95 -10.20 27.99 18.63
CA ALA A 95 -11.53 28.52 18.34
C ALA A 95 -11.44 29.92 17.72
N SER A 96 -12.54 30.42 17.15
CA SER A 96 -12.59 31.78 16.58
C SER A 96 -12.29 32.88 17.60
N ASP A 97 -12.56 32.63 18.88
CA ASP A 97 -12.36 33.52 20.03
C ASP A 97 -11.13 33.15 20.87
N THR A 98 -10.23 32.32 20.35
CA THR A 98 -9.00 31.95 21.07
C THR A 98 -8.07 33.14 21.24
N GLU A 99 -7.66 33.34 22.49
CA GLU A 99 -6.60 34.27 22.89
C GLU A 99 -5.37 33.43 23.29
N PRO A 100 -4.23 33.52 22.57
CA PRO A 100 -3.04 32.71 22.87
C PRO A 100 -2.52 32.80 24.32
N PRO A 101 -2.62 33.93 25.04
CA PRO A 101 -2.26 33.97 26.46
C PRO A 101 -3.22 33.21 27.39
N LEU A 102 -4.42 32.87 26.93
CA LEU A 102 -5.52 32.27 27.72
C LEU A 102 -6.02 30.97 27.09
N LEU A 103 -5.12 30.12 26.56
CA LEU A 103 -5.49 28.87 25.87
C LEU A 103 -6.45 27.98 26.66
N ALA A 104 -6.19 27.78 27.97
CA ALA A 104 -7.02 26.93 28.82
C ALA A 104 -8.48 27.42 28.93
N ALA A 105 -8.73 28.72 28.76
CA ALA A 105 -10.07 29.31 28.84
C ALA A 105 -10.73 29.48 27.47
N THR A 106 -9.95 29.76 26.43
CA THR A 106 -10.45 30.26 25.13
C THR A 106 -10.15 29.33 23.94
N ALA A 107 -9.52 28.18 24.18
CA ALA A 107 -9.29 27.14 23.18
C ALA A 107 -9.86 25.79 23.67
N VAL A 108 -9.88 24.77 22.78
CA VAL A 108 -10.36 23.43 23.13
C VAL A 108 -9.16 22.50 23.39
N PRO A 109 -8.93 22.01 24.62
CA PRO A 109 -7.82 21.10 24.88
C PRO A 109 -8.03 19.74 24.20
N SER A 110 -6.95 19.14 23.68
CA SER A 110 -7.01 17.81 23.07
C SER A 110 -7.49 16.74 24.05
N GLN A 111 -7.17 16.90 25.34
CA GLN A 111 -7.63 16.02 26.41
C GLN A 111 -9.16 16.01 26.56
N PHE A 112 -9.84 17.13 26.31
CA PHE A 112 -11.30 17.18 26.33
C PHE A 112 -11.89 16.33 25.19
N VAL A 113 -11.34 16.46 23.98
CA VAL A 113 -11.75 15.66 22.82
C VAL A 113 -11.51 14.18 23.07
N ARG A 114 -10.32 13.83 23.57
CA ARG A 114 -9.96 12.46 23.96
C ARG A 114 -10.93 11.91 25.00
N GLY A 115 -11.25 12.67 26.05
CA GLY A 115 -12.23 12.27 27.06
C GLY A 115 -13.61 11.97 26.48
N CYS A 116 -14.07 12.76 25.50
CA CYS A 116 -15.32 12.50 24.79
C CYS A 116 -15.24 11.22 23.95
N MET A 117 -14.13 11.00 23.23
CA MET A 117 -13.89 9.77 22.47
C MET A 117 -13.88 8.53 23.38
N SER A 118 -13.21 8.59 24.54
CA SER A 118 -13.17 7.47 25.48
C SER A 118 -14.53 7.18 26.14
N ALA A 119 -15.32 8.22 26.39
CA ALA A 119 -16.64 8.10 27.01
C ALA A 119 -17.73 7.59 26.06
N THR A 120 -17.55 7.71 24.74
CA THR A 120 -18.59 7.36 23.76
C THR A 120 -18.95 5.87 23.79
N ARG A 121 -20.20 5.56 23.44
CA ARG A 121 -20.69 4.18 23.26
C ARG A 121 -20.49 3.65 21.84
N ALA A 122 -20.10 4.51 20.89
CA ALA A 122 -19.78 4.10 19.53
C ALA A 122 -18.69 3.02 19.53
N GLY A 123 -18.83 2.04 18.65
CA GLY A 123 -17.84 0.98 18.52
C GLY A 123 -16.56 1.45 17.83
N ARG A 124 -16.67 2.49 17.00
CA ARG A 124 -15.59 3.01 16.15
C ARG A 124 -15.59 4.54 16.17
N SER A 125 -14.45 5.15 16.45
CA SER A 125 -14.27 6.60 16.37
C SER A 125 -12.97 6.97 15.65
N VAL A 126 -13.07 7.84 14.65
CA VAL A 126 -11.94 8.30 13.85
C VAL A 126 -11.80 9.81 14.02
N LEU A 127 -10.55 10.27 14.17
CA LEU A 127 -10.20 11.67 14.31
C LEU A 127 -9.20 12.05 13.21
N PHE A 128 -9.56 13.02 12.38
CA PHE A 128 -8.66 13.63 11.41
C PHE A 128 -8.23 15.01 11.89
N LEU A 129 -6.92 15.23 11.98
CA LEU A 129 -6.32 16.48 12.44
C LEU A 129 -5.57 17.17 11.30
N ASP A 130 -6.25 18.08 10.63
CA ASP A 130 -5.68 18.99 9.64
C ASP A 130 -5.31 20.34 10.29
N CYS A 131 -4.48 20.26 11.32
CA CYS A 131 -4.04 21.40 12.10
C CYS A 131 -2.57 21.70 11.82
N CYS A 132 -2.27 22.92 11.37
CA CYS A 132 -0.88 23.39 11.29
C CYS A 132 -0.35 23.60 12.72
N TYR A 133 0.72 22.88 13.11
CA TYR A 133 1.40 23.05 14.40
C TYR A 133 2.41 24.20 14.33
N GLY A 134 1.90 25.41 14.12
CA GLY A 134 2.72 26.62 14.01
C GLY A 134 3.19 27.14 15.37
N GLY A 135 4.19 26.49 15.97
CA GLY A 135 5.03 27.02 17.05
C GLY A 135 4.35 27.36 18.40
N ALA A 136 5.11 27.24 19.49
CA ALA A 136 4.71 27.82 20.78
C ALA A 136 4.74 29.36 20.68
N PHE A 137 3.62 30.03 20.89
CA PHE A 137 3.56 31.49 20.98
C PHE A 137 4.18 31.95 22.32
N SER A 138 5.51 31.93 22.43
CA SER A 138 6.22 32.59 23.54
C SER A 138 6.53 34.04 23.14
N ARG A 139 5.68 34.99 23.54
CA ARG A 139 6.03 36.42 23.43
C ARG A 139 7.13 36.73 24.46
N GLY A 140 8.37 36.92 23.98
CA GLY A 140 9.41 37.64 24.74
C GLY A 140 10.75 36.94 24.99
N SER A 141 10.97 35.71 24.50
CA SER A 141 12.31 35.09 24.55
C SER A 141 12.62 34.40 23.24
N ALA A 142 13.58 34.95 22.49
CA ALA A 142 14.32 34.14 21.53
C ALA A 142 15.00 33.03 22.35
N SER A 143 14.61 31.78 22.10
CA SER A 143 15.03 30.56 22.81
C SER A 143 14.34 30.28 24.16
N VAL A 144 13.18 29.62 24.08
CA VAL A 144 12.95 28.48 24.97
C VAL A 144 12.75 27.27 24.08
N ARG A 145 13.85 26.52 23.87
CA ARG A 145 13.77 25.14 23.42
C ARG A 145 13.02 24.38 24.52
N ALA A 146 11.69 24.29 24.42
CA ALA A 146 10.96 23.22 25.09
C ALA A 146 11.34 21.93 24.36
N SER A 147 12.46 21.33 24.80
CA SER A 147 13.08 20.14 24.25
C SER A 147 12.31 18.88 24.63
N GLY A 148 11.08 18.77 24.16
CA GLY A 148 10.29 17.55 24.24
C GLY A 148 9.36 17.48 23.05
N GLU A 149 9.65 16.58 22.10
CA GLU A 149 8.70 16.17 21.07
C GLU A 149 7.51 15.49 21.77
N VAL A 150 6.52 16.27 22.22
CA VAL A 150 5.21 15.69 22.51
C VAL A 150 4.55 15.45 21.16
N ASN A 151 4.64 14.20 20.71
CA ASN A 151 3.97 13.69 19.54
C ASN A 151 2.45 13.75 19.80
N VAL A 152 1.71 14.42 18.92
CA VAL A 152 0.25 14.57 19.08
C VAL A 152 -0.44 13.22 19.24
N LEU A 153 0.08 12.19 18.57
CA LEU A 153 -0.41 10.82 18.68
C LEU A 153 -0.19 10.22 20.07
N GLU A 154 0.92 10.50 20.74
CA GLU A 154 1.13 10.04 22.12
C GLU A 154 0.10 10.62 23.09
N SER A 155 -0.45 11.80 22.81
CA SER A 155 -1.52 12.36 23.66
C SER A 155 -2.81 11.53 23.57
N PHE A 156 -3.05 10.86 22.44
CA PHE A 156 -4.22 10.01 22.23
C PHE A 156 -3.97 8.52 22.53
N ALA A 157 -2.71 8.06 22.56
CA ALA A 157 -2.35 6.65 22.74
C ALA A 157 -2.05 6.21 24.20
N LYS A 158 -2.16 7.10 25.19
CA LYS A 158 -1.64 6.88 26.56
C LYS A 158 -2.48 6.01 27.50
N ASP A 159 -3.74 5.72 27.17
CA ASP A 159 -4.65 5.00 28.07
C ASP A 159 -5.22 3.75 27.37
N GLU A 160 -5.19 2.60 28.04
CA GLU A 160 -5.85 1.37 27.59
C GLU A 160 -7.37 1.60 27.47
N PRO A 161 -7.98 1.50 26.28
CA PRO A 161 -9.40 1.69 26.15
C PRO A 161 -10.19 0.58 26.83
N ALA A 162 -11.42 0.89 27.19
CA ALA A 162 -12.37 -0.12 27.66
C ALA A 162 -12.55 -1.20 26.56
N SER A 163 -12.24 -2.45 26.91
CA SER A 163 -12.23 -3.62 26.02
C SER A 163 -13.39 -3.64 25.00
N GLY A 164 -13.04 -3.75 23.71
CA GLY A 164 -13.98 -3.94 22.59
C GLY A 164 -14.47 -2.67 21.88
N ARG A 165 -13.73 -1.56 21.96
CA ARG A 165 -13.95 -0.31 21.19
C ARG A 165 -12.72 0.00 20.34
N GLY A 166 -12.94 0.54 19.15
CA GLY A 166 -11.89 0.91 18.23
C GLY A 166 -11.75 2.43 18.06
N TRP A 167 -10.53 2.95 18.06
CA TRP A 167 -10.25 4.35 17.74
C TRP A 167 -9.10 4.49 16.73
N ALA A 168 -9.13 5.58 15.97
CA ALA A 168 -8.04 5.98 15.10
C ALA A 168 -7.86 7.49 15.07
N VAL A 169 -6.62 7.94 14.97
CA VAL A 169 -6.24 9.35 14.77
C VAL A 169 -5.30 9.39 13.58
N ILE A 170 -5.62 10.23 12.58
CA ILE A 170 -4.72 10.58 11.47
C ILE A 170 -4.41 12.07 11.56
N THR A 171 -3.12 12.42 11.53
CA THR A 171 -2.67 13.81 11.52
C THR A 171 -2.10 14.17 10.15
N ALA A 172 -2.34 15.40 9.73
CA ALA A 172 -1.80 15.96 8.49
C ALA A 172 -0.27 16.09 8.50
N SER A 173 0.36 16.18 9.69
CA SER A 173 1.81 16.24 9.86
C SER A 173 2.23 15.69 11.23
N ASP A 174 3.28 14.86 11.26
CA ASP A 174 4.55 15.24 11.88
C ASP A 174 4.52 15.80 13.31
N SER A 175 5.23 16.92 13.46
CA SER A 175 5.12 17.93 14.51
C SER A 175 6.16 19.02 14.19
N MET A 176 5.74 20.30 14.16
CA MET A 176 6.61 21.47 14.03
C MET A 176 7.64 21.50 12.87
N GLU A 177 7.29 21.07 11.66
CA GLU A 177 8.03 21.52 10.47
C GLU A 177 7.62 22.97 10.14
N TYR A 178 8.55 23.87 10.49
CA TYR A 178 8.59 25.31 10.30
C TYR A 178 7.60 25.93 9.29
N SER A 179 6.79 26.85 9.81
CA SER A 179 6.33 28.02 9.08
C SER A 179 7.49 28.98 8.82
N PHE A 180 8.33 28.66 7.85
CA PHE A 180 9.00 29.66 7.01
C PHE A 180 8.49 29.47 5.58
N GLU A 181 7.19 29.72 5.37
CA GLU A 181 6.78 30.18 4.06
C GLU A 181 7.46 31.53 3.85
N GLY A 182 8.42 31.51 2.92
CA GLY A 182 9.07 32.69 2.40
C GLY A 182 8.03 33.72 1.92
N ASN A 183 8.49 34.95 1.87
CA ASN A 183 7.78 36.20 1.63
C ASN A 183 7.06 36.34 0.26
N GLU A 184 6.55 35.27 -0.35
CA GLU A 184 5.87 35.33 -1.64
C GLU A 184 4.55 34.55 -1.63
N LEU A 185 3.52 35.13 -0.99
CA LEU A 185 2.14 34.79 -1.30
C LEU A 185 1.53 35.96 -2.03
N ALA A 186 1.55 35.87 -3.37
CA ALA A 186 0.83 36.72 -4.28
C ALA A 186 -0.63 36.90 -3.78
N GLU A 187 -1.02 38.14 -3.54
CA GLU A 187 -2.33 38.55 -3.01
C GLU A 187 -3.53 38.20 -3.93
N ASN A 188 -3.29 37.60 -5.10
CA ASN A 188 -4.29 37.36 -6.15
C ASN A 188 -4.46 35.88 -6.58
N SER A 189 -3.99 34.90 -5.79
CA SER A 189 -4.25 33.48 -6.08
C SER A 189 -5.45 32.96 -5.28
N ALA A 190 -6.33 32.19 -5.93
CA ALA A 190 -7.44 31.49 -5.29
C ALA A 190 -6.97 30.68 -4.05
N PRO A 191 -7.82 30.48 -3.03
CA PRO A 191 -7.47 29.64 -1.88
C PRO A 191 -7.00 28.27 -2.37
N ARG A 192 -5.80 27.85 -1.95
CA ARG A 192 -5.32 26.48 -2.19
C ARG A 192 -5.87 25.59 -1.06
N PRO A 193 -6.52 24.45 -1.37
CA PRO A 193 -6.93 23.45 -0.39
C PRO A 193 -5.76 22.98 0.48
N SER A 194 -6.03 22.50 1.69
CA SER A 194 -5.04 21.75 2.47
C SER A 194 -4.62 20.51 1.69
N VAL A 195 -3.32 20.26 1.58
CA VAL A 195 -2.77 19.08 0.88
C VAL A 195 -3.32 17.79 1.50
N PHE A 196 -3.50 17.75 2.84
CA PHE A 196 -4.04 16.59 3.53
C PHE A 196 -5.52 16.39 3.24
N THR A 197 -6.36 17.40 3.48
CA THR A 197 -7.81 17.27 3.28
C THR A 197 -8.13 17.09 1.80
N HIS A 198 -7.38 17.72 0.90
CA HIS A 198 -7.48 17.50 -0.53
C HIS A 198 -7.21 16.05 -0.91
N ALA A 199 -6.12 15.44 -0.41
CA ALA A 199 -5.82 14.04 -0.67
C ALA A 199 -6.92 13.10 -0.14
N VAL A 200 -7.49 13.38 1.05
CA VAL A 200 -8.63 12.61 1.57
C VAL A 200 -9.82 12.73 0.63
N VAL A 201 -10.21 13.94 0.26
CA VAL A 201 -11.37 14.18 -0.63
C VAL A 201 -11.17 13.52 -1.99
N GLU A 202 -10.01 13.71 -2.62
CA GLU A 202 -9.70 13.15 -3.94
C GLU A 202 -9.70 11.63 -3.90
N GLY A 203 -9.06 11.02 -2.90
CA GLY A 203 -9.00 9.56 -2.76
C GLY A 203 -10.38 8.93 -2.59
N LEU A 204 -11.26 9.57 -1.81
CA LEU A 204 -12.64 9.11 -1.62
C LEU A 204 -13.52 9.35 -2.85
N GLU A 205 -13.41 10.52 -3.47
CA GLU A 205 -14.23 10.92 -4.63
C GLU A 205 -13.92 10.08 -5.87
N THR A 206 -12.63 9.86 -6.14
CA THR A 206 -12.17 9.08 -7.30
C THR A 206 -12.19 7.57 -7.06
N GLY A 207 -12.28 7.16 -5.78
CA GLY A 207 -12.08 5.78 -5.33
C GLY A 207 -10.63 5.31 -5.41
N GLU A 208 -9.64 6.19 -5.67
CA GLU A 208 -8.22 5.82 -5.67
C GLU A 208 -7.69 5.38 -4.32
N ALA A 209 -8.36 5.79 -3.25
CA ALA A 209 -8.03 5.34 -1.92
C ALA A 209 -8.30 3.85 -1.75
N ASP A 210 -9.13 3.19 -2.55
CA ASP A 210 -9.36 1.73 -2.51
C ASP A 210 -8.14 0.99 -3.13
N LEU A 211 -7.14 0.70 -2.30
CA LEU A 211 -5.85 0.16 -2.74
C LEU A 211 -5.89 -1.36 -2.98
N ASP A 212 -6.84 -2.08 -2.39
CA ASP A 212 -7.03 -3.51 -2.64
C ASP A 212 -8.11 -3.82 -3.68
N ALA A 213 -8.87 -2.80 -4.09
CA ALA A 213 -9.94 -2.86 -5.07
C ALA A 213 -11.07 -3.80 -4.65
N ASP A 214 -11.37 -3.88 -3.34
CA ASP A 214 -12.45 -4.70 -2.81
C ASP A 214 -13.83 -4.01 -2.87
N GLY A 215 -13.86 -2.73 -3.29
CA GLY A 215 -15.06 -1.88 -3.37
C GLY A 215 -15.30 -1.03 -2.13
N ASN A 216 -14.45 -1.10 -1.12
CA ASN A 216 -14.48 -0.28 0.09
C ASN A 216 -13.15 0.43 0.28
N VAL A 217 -13.17 1.51 1.06
CA VAL A 217 -11.96 2.21 1.48
C VAL A 217 -11.80 1.96 2.98
N SER A 218 -10.85 1.12 3.36
CA SER A 218 -10.47 0.95 4.76
C SER A 218 -9.73 2.17 5.31
N LEU A 219 -9.61 2.27 6.63
CA LEU A 219 -8.76 3.28 7.27
C LEU A 219 -7.30 3.17 6.81
N ASP A 220 -6.81 1.94 6.62
CA ASP A 220 -5.43 1.68 6.23
C ASP A 220 -5.17 2.08 4.79
N ASP A 221 -6.11 1.75 3.91
CA ASP A 221 -6.16 2.17 2.50
C ASP A 221 -6.12 3.68 2.37
N LEU A 222 -7.03 4.38 3.07
CA LEU A 222 -7.09 5.83 3.05
C LEU A 222 -5.79 6.45 3.59
N TYR A 223 -5.25 5.92 4.69
CA TYR A 223 -4.01 6.43 5.26
C TYR A 223 -2.83 6.28 4.31
N GLU A 224 -2.66 5.11 3.70
CA GLU A 224 -1.55 4.86 2.77
C GLU A 224 -1.68 5.73 1.50
N TYR A 225 -2.89 5.88 0.98
CA TYR A 225 -3.18 6.79 -0.14
C TYR A 225 -2.80 8.23 0.21
N VAL A 226 -3.31 8.74 1.33
CA VAL A 226 -3.06 10.11 1.80
C VAL A 226 -1.59 10.32 2.10
N TYR A 227 -0.91 9.37 2.76
CA TYR A 227 0.52 9.45 3.05
C TYR A 227 1.33 9.66 1.77
N ARG A 228 1.11 8.79 0.76
CA ARG A 228 1.81 8.89 -0.53
C ARG A 228 1.51 10.22 -1.22
N HIS A 229 0.23 10.56 -1.35
CA HIS A 229 -0.22 11.74 -2.08
C HIS A 229 0.31 13.04 -1.44
N VAL A 230 0.24 13.15 -0.11
CA VAL A 230 0.78 14.31 0.63
C VAL A 230 2.29 14.41 0.46
N ARG A 231 3.03 13.30 0.56
CA ARG A 231 4.49 13.30 0.39
C ARG A 231 4.95 13.64 -1.03
N GLU A 232 4.16 13.27 -2.03
CA GLU A 232 4.40 13.61 -3.43
C GLU A 232 4.18 15.11 -3.70
N GLN A 233 3.11 15.69 -3.16
CA GLN A 233 2.81 17.13 -3.32
C GLN A 233 3.65 18.03 -2.42
N ASN A 234 3.93 17.59 -1.19
CA ASN A 234 4.70 18.32 -0.19
C ASN A 234 5.64 17.37 0.57
N PRO A 235 6.91 17.24 0.14
CA PRO A 235 7.89 16.39 0.81
C PRO A 235 8.18 16.75 2.27
N HIS A 236 7.85 17.97 2.71
CA HIS A 236 7.98 18.48 4.08
C HIS A 236 6.70 18.32 4.90
N GLN A 237 5.78 17.46 4.46
CA GLN A 237 4.59 17.11 5.20
C GLN A 237 4.49 15.60 5.27
N THR A 238 4.51 15.07 6.49
CA THR A 238 4.47 13.63 6.72
C THR A 238 3.26 13.27 7.57
N PRO A 239 2.16 12.77 6.97
CA PRO A 239 1.02 12.30 7.73
C PRO A 239 1.41 11.19 8.70
N LYS A 240 0.71 11.11 9.84
CA LYS A 240 0.90 10.05 10.83
C LYS A 240 -0.43 9.44 11.23
N LYS A 241 -0.41 8.19 11.67
CA LYS A 241 -1.57 7.46 12.17
C LYS A 241 -1.24 6.79 13.50
N ALA A 242 -2.17 6.86 14.44
CA ALA A 242 -2.26 5.95 15.58
C ALA A 242 -3.66 5.34 15.59
N ALA A 243 -3.75 4.06 15.87
CA ALA A 243 -5.02 3.36 15.90
C ALA A 243 -4.96 2.16 16.84
N GLU A 244 -6.09 1.88 17.45
CA GLU A 244 -6.36 0.65 18.18
C GLU A 244 -7.72 0.16 17.72
N LEU A 245 -7.74 -0.86 16.87
CA LEU A 245 -8.94 -1.36 16.23
C LEU A 245 -9.01 -2.88 16.38
N GLN A 246 -10.22 -3.40 16.54
CA GLN A 246 -10.50 -4.83 16.39
C GLN A 246 -11.14 -5.06 15.03
N GLY A 247 -10.39 -5.73 14.14
CA GLY A 247 -10.79 -5.91 12.74
C GLY A 247 -10.58 -4.65 11.89
N GLU A 248 -11.11 -4.69 10.69
CA GLU A 248 -10.98 -3.62 9.71
C GLU A 248 -12.07 -2.55 9.88
N LEU A 249 -11.70 -1.29 9.70
CA LEU A 249 -12.63 -0.15 9.75
C LEU A 249 -12.80 0.45 8.35
N HIS A 250 -13.99 0.29 7.78
CA HIS A 250 -14.34 0.88 6.49
C HIS A 250 -14.87 2.31 6.68
N LEU A 251 -14.30 3.25 5.91
CA LEU A 251 -14.61 4.67 5.94
C LEU A 251 -15.40 5.15 4.73
N ALA A 252 -15.36 4.44 3.61
CA ALA A 252 -16.17 4.78 2.45
C ALA A 252 -16.38 3.56 1.55
N HIS A 253 -17.30 3.69 0.62
CA HIS A 253 -17.44 2.83 -0.54
C HIS A 253 -16.67 3.42 -1.71
N SER A 254 -16.02 2.55 -2.49
CA SER A 254 -15.35 2.93 -3.72
C SER A 254 -16.34 2.82 -4.89
N ARG A 255 -16.42 3.88 -5.68
CA ARG A 255 -17.19 3.88 -6.94
C ARG A 255 -16.44 3.20 -8.09
N ARG A 256 -15.17 2.84 -7.87
CA ARG A 256 -14.42 2.09 -8.88
C ARG A 256 -15.01 0.69 -9.02
N PRO A 257 -15.04 0.13 -10.23
CA PRO A 257 -15.35 -1.29 -10.39
C PRO A 257 -14.32 -2.10 -9.59
N GLY A 258 -14.74 -2.63 -8.45
CA GLY A 258 -13.90 -3.51 -7.65
C GLY A 258 -13.60 -4.82 -8.39
N ILE A 259 -12.56 -5.51 -7.96
CA ILE A 259 -12.23 -6.87 -8.43
C ILE A 259 -13.19 -7.90 -7.83
N LYS A 260 -13.82 -7.56 -6.72
CA LYS A 260 -14.69 -8.45 -5.96
C LYS A 260 -15.97 -8.76 -6.73
N ILE A 261 -16.05 -9.98 -7.23
CA ILE A 261 -17.24 -10.50 -7.91
C ILE A 261 -18.07 -11.31 -6.91
N VAL A 262 -19.35 -10.99 -6.80
CA VAL A 262 -20.30 -11.82 -6.05
C VAL A 262 -20.53 -13.12 -6.84
N ALA A 263 -19.96 -14.21 -6.34
CA ALA A 263 -20.04 -15.53 -6.98
C ALA A 263 -21.48 -16.06 -7.04
N ILE A 264 -21.87 -16.63 -8.17
CA ILE A 264 -23.09 -17.45 -8.27
C ILE A 264 -22.70 -18.91 -8.00
N PRO A 265 -23.19 -19.52 -6.90
CA PRO A 265 -22.82 -20.89 -6.55
C PRO A 265 -23.15 -21.91 -7.66
N SER A 266 -22.39 -23.00 -7.70
CA SER A 266 -22.67 -24.13 -8.59
C SER A 266 -24.09 -24.68 -8.35
N PRO A 267 -24.87 -25.04 -9.40
CA PRO A 267 -26.23 -25.56 -9.23
C PRO A 267 -26.29 -26.81 -8.33
N PRO A 268 -27.43 -27.08 -7.66
CA PRO A 268 -27.57 -28.24 -6.77
C PRO A 268 -27.20 -29.57 -7.42
N SER A 269 -27.56 -29.79 -8.69
CA SER A 269 -27.21 -30.99 -9.45
C SER A 269 -25.70 -31.16 -9.64
N LEU A 270 -24.99 -30.06 -9.89
CA LEU A 270 -23.54 -30.08 -10.07
C LEU A 270 -22.82 -30.35 -8.74
N ARG A 271 -23.32 -29.77 -7.64
CA ARG A 271 -22.81 -30.08 -6.28
C ARG A 271 -23.06 -31.53 -5.91
N ALA A 272 -24.24 -32.07 -6.22
CA ALA A 272 -24.54 -33.48 -6.00
C ALA A 272 -23.63 -34.41 -6.81
N ALA A 273 -23.34 -34.06 -8.08
CA ALA A 273 -22.43 -34.83 -8.91
C ALA A 273 -20.97 -34.81 -8.41
N MET A 274 -20.51 -33.69 -7.83
CA MET A 274 -19.19 -33.62 -7.18
C MET A 274 -19.09 -34.51 -5.94
N ASN A 275 -20.19 -34.69 -5.21
CA ASN A 275 -20.24 -35.55 -4.01
C ASN A 275 -20.57 -37.02 -4.31
N SER A 276 -20.63 -37.41 -5.58
CA SER A 276 -20.91 -38.79 -5.99
C SER A 276 -19.73 -39.71 -5.67
N ASP A 277 -19.98 -40.95 -5.24
CA ASP A 277 -18.92 -41.96 -5.06
C ASP A 277 -18.29 -42.41 -6.39
N GLU A 278 -19.06 -42.34 -7.47
CA GLU A 278 -18.62 -42.70 -8.82
C GLU A 278 -17.63 -41.69 -9.40
N PHE A 279 -16.41 -42.16 -9.72
CA PHE A 279 -15.34 -41.32 -10.25
C PHE A 279 -15.71 -40.64 -11.58
N LEU A 280 -16.37 -41.35 -12.49
CA LEU A 280 -16.77 -40.80 -13.79
C LEU A 280 -17.75 -39.64 -13.64
N THR A 281 -18.64 -39.69 -12.64
CA THR A 281 -19.59 -38.62 -12.31
C THR A 281 -18.86 -37.38 -11.80
N ARG A 282 -17.91 -37.54 -10.86
CA ARG A 282 -17.09 -36.42 -10.36
C ARG A 282 -16.26 -35.80 -11.49
N ARG A 283 -15.65 -36.61 -12.35
CA ARG A 283 -14.91 -36.12 -13.52
C ARG A 283 -15.79 -35.33 -14.50
N GLY A 284 -17.02 -35.79 -14.74
CA GLY A 284 -18.01 -35.05 -15.53
C GLY A 284 -18.36 -33.71 -14.90
N ALA A 285 -18.51 -33.67 -13.58
CA ALA A 285 -18.79 -32.44 -12.84
C ALA A 285 -17.60 -31.44 -12.88
N VAL A 286 -16.35 -31.88 -12.72
CA VAL A 286 -15.17 -31.03 -12.91
C VAL A 286 -15.11 -30.46 -14.34
N THR A 287 -15.47 -31.27 -15.34
CA THR A 287 -15.52 -30.81 -16.74
C THR A 287 -16.58 -29.73 -16.97
N GLU A 288 -17.75 -29.84 -16.35
CA GLU A 288 -18.78 -28.79 -16.36
C GLU A 288 -18.30 -27.54 -15.62
N LEU A 289 -17.61 -27.67 -14.49
CA LEU A 289 -17.00 -26.53 -13.78
C LEU A 289 -16.00 -25.79 -14.67
N CYS A 290 -15.13 -26.50 -15.39
CA CYS A 290 -14.21 -25.90 -16.37
C CYS A 290 -14.97 -25.15 -17.49
N THR A 291 -16.11 -25.69 -17.93
CA THR A 291 -16.97 -25.03 -18.93
C THR A 291 -17.59 -23.75 -18.36
N ARG A 292 -18.05 -23.78 -17.11
CA ARG A 292 -18.60 -22.61 -16.41
C ARG A 292 -17.55 -21.53 -16.16
N LEU A 293 -16.31 -21.90 -15.90
CA LEU A 293 -15.18 -20.96 -15.74
C LEU A 293 -14.94 -20.09 -16.98
N ARG A 294 -15.30 -20.58 -18.18
CA ARG A 294 -15.14 -19.85 -19.45
C ARG A 294 -16.37 -19.05 -19.88
N ARG A 295 -17.45 -19.07 -19.09
CA ARG A 295 -18.69 -18.36 -19.41
C ARG A 295 -18.49 -16.84 -19.41
N PRO A 296 -19.19 -16.09 -20.29
CA PRO A 296 -19.12 -14.63 -20.32
C PRO A 296 -19.68 -13.99 -19.05
N GLU A 297 -20.59 -14.66 -18.34
CA GLU A 297 -21.15 -14.20 -17.08
C GLU A 297 -20.10 -14.33 -15.96
N VAL A 298 -19.41 -13.23 -15.67
CA VAL A 298 -18.33 -13.15 -14.65
C VAL A 298 -18.74 -13.73 -13.28
N PRO A 299 -19.94 -13.46 -12.73
CA PRO A 299 -20.40 -14.08 -11.48
C PRO A 299 -20.49 -15.62 -11.52
N VAL A 300 -20.86 -16.19 -12.67
CA VAL A 300 -20.93 -17.65 -12.86
C VAL A 300 -19.53 -18.25 -12.96
N ALA A 301 -18.63 -17.59 -13.69
CA ALA A 301 -17.24 -17.99 -13.80
C ALA A 301 -16.53 -17.96 -12.44
N GLU A 302 -16.79 -16.94 -11.62
CA GLU A 302 -16.24 -16.84 -10.26
C GLU A 302 -16.74 -17.96 -9.34
N GLY A 303 -18.02 -18.29 -9.37
CA GLY A 303 -18.54 -19.42 -8.59
C GLY A 303 -17.97 -20.78 -9.04
N ALA A 304 -17.65 -20.92 -10.34
CA ALA A 304 -16.94 -22.09 -10.83
C ALA A 304 -15.47 -22.11 -10.38
N ARG A 305 -14.79 -20.95 -10.38
CA ARG A 305 -13.42 -20.80 -9.90
C ARG A 305 -13.29 -21.23 -8.44
N GLN A 306 -14.17 -20.74 -7.56
CA GLN A 306 -14.15 -21.09 -6.14
C GLN A 306 -14.29 -22.59 -5.93
N HIS A 307 -15.26 -23.22 -6.61
CA HIS A 307 -15.48 -24.67 -6.50
C HIS A 307 -14.31 -25.47 -7.10
N LEU A 308 -13.70 -25.03 -8.22
CA LEU A 308 -12.49 -25.64 -8.77
C LEU A 308 -11.28 -25.49 -7.82
N ALA A 309 -11.17 -24.39 -7.07
CA ALA A 309 -10.11 -24.21 -6.08
C ALA A 309 -10.26 -25.20 -4.92
N GLU A 310 -11.49 -25.48 -4.48
CA GLU A 310 -11.77 -26.53 -3.49
C GLU A 310 -11.42 -27.93 -4.04
N VAL A 311 -11.79 -28.22 -5.28
CA VAL A 311 -11.44 -29.49 -5.97
C VAL A 311 -9.93 -29.66 -6.06
N ALA A 312 -9.20 -28.62 -6.47
CA ALA A 312 -7.74 -28.67 -6.58
C ALA A 312 -7.02 -28.98 -5.26
N GLN A 313 -7.64 -28.67 -4.12
CA GLN A 313 -7.06 -28.90 -2.79
C GLN A 313 -7.49 -30.23 -2.15
N ASN A 314 -8.73 -30.68 -2.42
CA ASN A 314 -9.37 -31.73 -1.62
C ASN A 314 -9.64 -33.04 -2.40
N GLU A 315 -9.55 -33.04 -3.74
CA GLU A 315 -9.85 -34.23 -4.56
C GLU A 315 -8.63 -35.10 -4.88
N VAL A 316 -8.91 -36.28 -5.44
CA VAL A 316 -7.88 -37.19 -5.95
C VAL A 316 -7.09 -36.55 -7.11
N GLN A 317 -5.80 -36.90 -7.23
CA GLN A 317 -4.86 -36.27 -8.17
C GLN A 317 -5.40 -36.01 -9.59
N PRO A 318 -6.04 -36.97 -10.30
CA PRO A 318 -6.51 -36.71 -11.66
C PRO A 318 -7.53 -35.57 -11.77
N LEU A 319 -8.38 -35.40 -10.74
CA LEU A 319 -9.39 -34.35 -10.69
C LEU A 319 -8.80 -33.04 -10.18
N ALA A 320 -7.91 -33.12 -9.19
CA ALA A 320 -7.20 -31.98 -8.65
C ALA A 320 -6.31 -31.32 -9.72
N ASP A 321 -5.59 -32.12 -10.53
CA ASP A 321 -4.75 -31.64 -11.63
C ASP A 321 -5.59 -30.97 -12.72
N GLN A 322 -6.72 -31.57 -13.10
CA GLN A 322 -7.64 -31.00 -14.08
C GLN A 322 -8.18 -29.63 -13.60
N ALA A 323 -8.53 -29.53 -12.31
CA ALA A 323 -8.97 -28.27 -11.73
C ALA A 323 -7.84 -27.24 -11.67
N ALA A 324 -6.62 -27.65 -11.29
CA ALA A 324 -5.45 -26.77 -11.25
C ALA A 324 -5.04 -26.27 -12.64
N ASP A 325 -5.17 -27.10 -13.69
CA ASP A 325 -4.99 -26.70 -15.09
C ASP A 325 -5.99 -25.61 -15.47
N ALA A 326 -7.29 -25.80 -15.18
CA ALA A 326 -8.32 -24.81 -15.47
C ALA A 326 -8.09 -23.49 -14.73
N LEU A 327 -7.66 -23.55 -13.46
CA LEU A 327 -7.31 -22.36 -12.67
C LEU A 327 -6.07 -21.63 -13.20
N ARG A 328 -5.14 -22.31 -13.89
CA ARG A 328 -4.00 -21.65 -14.53
C ARG A 328 -4.41 -20.80 -15.73
N GLU A 329 -5.50 -21.12 -16.40
CA GLU A 329 -5.96 -20.37 -17.57
C GLU A 329 -6.61 -19.02 -17.23
N ILE A 330 -7.06 -18.85 -15.99
CA ILE A 330 -7.65 -17.58 -15.52
C ILE A 330 -6.62 -16.60 -14.96
N ARG A 331 -5.33 -16.96 -15.00
CA ARG A 331 -4.25 -16.07 -14.57
C ARG A 331 -4.16 -14.84 -15.46
N LEU A 332 -3.75 -13.72 -14.86
CA LEU A 332 -3.54 -12.49 -15.59
C LEU A 332 -2.43 -12.64 -16.63
N ALA A 333 -2.79 -12.46 -17.90
CA ALA A 333 -1.88 -12.56 -19.04
C ALA A 333 -1.91 -11.26 -19.88
N PRO A 334 -1.29 -10.16 -19.39
CA PRO A 334 -1.13 -8.95 -20.19
C PRO A 334 -0.16 -9.18 -21.35
N SER A 335 -0.46 -8.64 -22.52
CA SER A 335 0.46 -8.63 -23.67
C SER A 335 0.43 -7.28 -24.41
N PRO A 336 1.58 -6.60 -24.54
CA PRO A 336 2.86 -6.94 -23.91
C PRO A 336 2.83 -6.72 -22.38
N ASP A 337 3.67 -7.46 -21.65
CA ASP A 337 3.95 -7.27 -20.21
C ASP A 337 5.12 -6.29 -19.96
N HIS A 338 5.81 -5.87 -21.01
CA HIS A 338 6.82 -4.82 -20.99
C HIS A 338 6.54 -3.79 -22.10
N LEU A 339 6.37 -2.53 -21.69
CA LEU A 339 6.11 -1.38 -22.55
C LEU A 339 7.32 -0.46 -22.58
N ASP A 340 8.02 -0.43 -23.71
CA ASP A 340 9.06 0.57 -23.98
C ASP A 340 8.51 1.66 -24.90
N PHE A 341 8.38 2.88 -24.38
CA PHE A 341 7.95 4.06 -25.14
C PHE A 341 9.06 4.67 -25.99
N GLY A 342 10.32 4.27 -25.76
CA GLY A 342 11.48 4.84 -26.44
C GLY A 342 11.71 6.30 -26.08
N ARG A 343 12.28 7.05 -27.02
CA ARG A 343 12.51 8.49 -26.87
C ARG A 343 11.26 9.29 -27.18
N VAL A 344 10.81 10.08 -26.23
CA VAL A 344 9.63 10.93 -26.34
C VAL A 344 10.00 12.39 -26.04
N PRO A 345 9.77 13.35 -26.95
CA PRO A 345 10.03 14.76 -26.67
C PRO A 345 9.19 15.29 -25.51
N ARG A 346 9.77 16.16 -24.67
CA ARG A 346 9.07 16.87 -23.60
C ARG A 346 7.86 17.62 -24.16
N GLY A 347 6.71 17.48 -23.51
CA GLY A 347 5.47 18.15 -23.94
C GLY A 347 4.75 17.47 -25.10
N SER A 348 5.18 16.26 -25.49
CA SER A 348 4.44 15.44 -26.45
C SER A 348 3.02 15.18 -25.93
N HIS A 349 2.03 15.39 -26.79
CA HIS A 349 0.63 15.16 -26.43
C HIS A 349 0.37 13.65 -26.25
N ALA A 350 0.42 13.20 -24.99
CA ALA A 350 -0.04 11.91 -24.48
C ALA A 350 0.46 10.66 -25.25
N PRO A 351 1.78 10.35 -25.21
CA PRO A 351 2.28 9.09 -25.74
C PRO A 351 1.55 7.92 -25.09
N LYS A 352 0.98 7.03 -25.91
CA LYS A 352 0.16 5.93 -25.44
C LYS A 352 0.49 4.60 -26.11
N ARG A 353 0.35 3.51 -25.35
CA ARG A 353 0.50 2.13 -25.85
C ARG A 353 -0.59 1.24 -25.27
N SER A 354 -1.07 0.30 -26.07
CA SER A 354 -2.12 -0.63 -25.65
C SER A 354 -1.53 -1.93 -25.11
N VAL A 355 -2.18 -2.49 -24.10
CA VAL A 355 -1.95 -3.82 -23.55
C VAL A 355 -3.24 -4.62 -23.69
N THR A 356 -3.15 -5.82 -24.25
CA THR A 356 -4.28 -6.73 -24.38
C THR A 356 -4.28 -7.71 -23.21
N MET A 357 -5.45 -7.93 -22.59
CA MET A 357 -5.61 -8.95 -21.57
C MET A 357 -6.10 -10.25 -22.22
N HIS A 358 -5.30 -11.30 -22.13
CA HIS A 358 -5.63 -12.61 -22.68
C HIS A 358 -6.38 -13.50 -21.68
N GLY A 359 -7.00 -14.56 -22.20
CA GLY A 359 -7.71 -15.56 -21.40
C GLY A 359 -9.24 -15.39 -21.37
N PRO A 360 -9.93 -16.24 -20.59
CA PRO A 360 -11.38 -16.17 -20.41
C PRO A 360 -11.82 -14.83 -19.78
N PRO A 361 -13.12 -14.49 -19.81
CA PRO A 361 -13.66 -13.27 -19.21
C PRO A 361 -13.15 -12.97 -17.79
N LEU A 362 -13.05 -13.99 -16.93
CA LEU A 362 -12.55 -13.84 -15.57
C LEU A 362 -11.07 -13.44 -15.51
N ALA A 363 -10.23 -13.94 -16.43
CA ALA A 363 -8.80 -13.59 -16.53
C ALA A 363 -8.56 -12.14 -16.97
N ARG A 364 -9.56 -11.53 -17.60
CA ARG A 364 -9.53 -10.15 -18.10
C ARG A 364 -10.17 -9.18 -17.11
N HIS A 365 -10.76 -9.69 -16.04
CA HIS A 365 -11.37 -8.90 -14.99
C HIS A 365 -10.30 -8.53 -13.94
N CYS A 366 -9.68 -7.38 -14.15
CA CYS A 366 -8.61 -6.88 -13.29
C CYS A 366 -8.69 -5.38 -13.11
N VAL A 367 -8.06 -4.88 -12.04
CA VAL A 367 -7.83 -3.46 -11.81
C VAL A 367 -6.34 -3.17 -12.01
N ALA A 368 -6.05 -2.11 -12.76
CA ALA A 368 -4.69 -1.65 -13.00
C ALA A 368 -4.35 -0.51 -12.03
N GLN A 369 -3.22 -0.62 -11.35
CA GLN A 369 -2.72 0.34 -10.36
C GLN A 369 -1.33 0.82 -10.76
N PRO A 370 -1.22 1.99 -11.41
CA PRO A 370 0.06 2.63 -11.68
C PRO A 370 0.79 2.92 -10.36
N LYS A 371 2.09 2.58 -10.27
CA LYS A 371 2.90 2.84 -9.08
C LYS A 371 3.62 4.20 -9.11
N GLN A 372 3.63 4.87 -10.26
CA GLN A 372 4.31 6.15 -10.45
C GLN A 372 3.33 7.21 -10.96
N PRO A 373 3.49 8.49 -10.54
CA PRO A 373 2.56 9.57 -10.87
C PRO A 373 2.57 9.96 -12.36
N TRP A 374 3.65 9.64 -13.07
CA TRP A 374 3.77 9.88 -14.52
C TRP A 374 3.07 8.80 -15.37
N LEU A 375 2.56 7.73 -14.75
CA LEU A 375 1.80 6.69 -15.45
C LEU A 375 0.30 6.92 -15.28
N ARG A 376 -0.44 6.84 -16.39
CA ARG A 376 -1.91 6.75 -16.36
C ARG A 376 -2.36 5.54 -17.15
N VAL A 377 -3.47 4.94 -16.73
CA VAL A 377 -4.00 3.73 -17.36
C VAL A 377 -5.49 3.87 -17.54
N ASP A 378 -5.93 3.80 -18.79
CA ASP A 378 -7.33 3.84 -19.16
C ASP A 378 -7.81 2.43 -19.53
N PRO A 379 -8.85 1.88 -18.88
CA PRO A 379 -9.38 0.57 -19.24
C PRO A 379 -10.03 0.61 -20.63
N THR A 380 -9.82 -0.45 -21.41
CA THR A 380 -10.44 -0.66 -22.72
C THR A 380 -11.24 -1.95 -22.73
N ARG A 381 -12.01 -2.20 -23.80
CA ARG A 381 -12.80 -3.45 -23.92
C ARG A 381 -11.95 -4.72 -23.95
N SER A 382 -10.69 -4.63 -24.38
CA SER A 382 -9.79 -5.77 -24.57
C SER A 382 -8.56 -5.75 -23.67
N GLY A 383 -8.42 -4.75 -22.81
CA GLY A 383 -7.28 -4.60 -21.90
C GLY A 383 -7.11 -3.17 -21.45
N LEU A 384 -5.94 -2.57 -21.64
CA LEU A 384 -5.54 -1.29 -21.04
C LEU A 384 -4.89 -0.38 -22.10
N GLU A 385 -5.10 0.92 -22.00
CA GLU A 385 -4.32 1.95 -22.69
C GLU A 385 -3.43 2.64 -21.64
N VAL A 386 -2.11 2.56 -21.83
CA VAL A 386 -1.11 3.10 -20.90
C VAL A 386 -0.57 4.39 -21.47
N HIS A 387 -0.52 5.43 -20.64
CA HIS A 387 -0.06 6.77 -20.96
C HIS A 387 1.13 7.17 -20.09
N VAL A 388 2.05 7.93 -20.67
CA VAL A 388 3.23 8.46 -20.00
C VAL A 388 3.17 9.99 -19.99
N ASP A 389 3.28 10.59 -18.81
CA ASP A 389 3.48 12.02 -18.63
C ASP A 389 4.92 12.39 -19.02
N THR A 390 5.05 13.37 -19.91
CA THR A 390 6.33 13.85 -20.45
C THR A 390 6.72 15.22 -19.91
N ALA A 391 6.14 15.66 -18.79
CA ALA A 391 6.42 16.95 -18.18
C ALA A 391 7.88 17.13 -17.75
N ALA A 392 8.51 16.05 -17.24
CA ALA A 392 9.88 16.02 -16.76
C ALA A 392 10.80 15.21 -17.70
N THR A 393 11.96 15.77 -18.02
CA THR A 393 12.98 15.09 -18.85
C THR A 393 13.75 14.04 -18.07
N GLY A 394 14.22 13.00 -18.75
CA GLY A 394 15.05 11.94 -18.17
C GLY A 394 14.52 10.55 -18.47
N ARG A 395 15.21 9.53 -17.94
CA ARG A 395 14.77 8.14 -18.07
C ARG A 395 13.72 7.83 -17.01
N LEU A 396 12.55 7.39 -17.46
CA LEU A 396 11.42 6.97 -16.64
C LEU A 396 11.38 5.43 -16.63
N SER A 397 11.19 4.85 -15.45
CA SER A 397 11.00 3.41 -15.25
C SER A 397 9.99 3.21 -14.14
N GLY A 398 8.98 2.40 -14.40
CA GLY A 398 7.83 2.25 -13.53
C GLY A 398 7.06 0.97 -13.80
N ASP A 399 6.12 0.69 -12.89
CA ASP A 399 5.37 -0.55 -12.85
C ASP A 399 3.88 -0.23 -12.75
N ILE A 400 3.06 -1.02 -13.46
CA ILE A 400 1.61 -1.07 -13.30
C ILE A 400 1.29 -2.41 -12.68
N LEU A 401 0.80 -2.40 -11.43
CA LEU A 401 0.33 -3.62 -10.77
C LEU A 401 -1.08 -3.92 -11.27
N LEU A 402 -1.26 -5.11 -11.83
CA LEU A 402 -2.55 -5.67 -12.17
C LEU A 402 -3.00 -6.58 -11.02
N LYS A 403 -4.15 -6.26 -10.45
CA LYS A 403 -4.80 -7.11 -9.46
C LYS A 403 -6.01 -7.79 -10.10
N GLY A 404 -6.01 -9.12 -10.09
CA GLY A 404 -7.07 -9.96 -10.60
C GLY A 404 -7.76 -10.71 -9.47
N VAL A 405 -8.76 -11.51 -9.81
CA VAL A 405 -9.57 -12.24 -8.84
C VAL A 405 -8.80 -13.39 -8.18
N ALA A 406 -7.80 -13.94 -8.87
CA ALA A 406 -7.06 -15.13 -8.45
C ALA A 406 -5.55 -14.89 -8.27
N ASP A 407 -5.01 -13.87 -8.92
CA ASP A 407 -3.58 -13.58 -8.94
C ASP A 407 -3.30 -12.09 -9.22
N GLU A 408 -2.02 -11.73 -9.07
CA GLU A 408 -1.49 -10.42 -9.43
C GLU A 408 -0.45 -10.57 -10.54
N SER A 409 -0.34 -9.56 -11.40
CA SER A 409 0.65 -9.47 -12.47
C SER A 409 1.19 -8.05 -12.56
N VAL A 410 2.32 -7.84 -13.23
CA VAL A 410 2.96 -6.52 -13.35
C VAL A 410 3.25 -6.25 -14.81
N ILE A 411 2.93 -5.03 -15.27
CA ILE A 411 3.39 -4.50 -16.54
C ILE A 411 4.54 -3.52 -16.25
N HIS A 412 5.71 -3.78 -16.81
CA HIS A 412 6.86 -2.90 -16.71
C HIS A 412 6.79 -1.83 -17.79
N VAL A 413 7.05 -0.57 -17.43
CA VAL A 413 7.01 0.57 -18.35
C VAL A 413 8.32 1.35 -18.32
N GLU A 414 8.91 1.60 -19.48
CA GLU A 414 10.09 2.44 -19.67
C GLU A 414 9.83 3.54 -20.70
N ALA A 415 10.45 4.71 -20.49
CA ALA A 415 10.47 5.81 -21.45
C ALA A 415 11.73 6.66 -21.26
N GLU A 416 12.20 7.33 -22.32
CA GLU A 416 13.25 8.37 -22.25
C GLU A 416 12.65 9.70 -22.70
N VAL A 417 12.37 10.61 -21.76
CA VAL A 417 11.85 11.93 -22.10
C VAL A 417 13.02 12.86 -22.44
N THR A 418 13.15 13.22 -23.72
CA THR A 418 14.19 14.13 -24.20
C THR A 418 13.73 15.59 -24.08
N PRO A 419 14.65 16.56 -23.98
CA PRO A 419 14.29 17.97 -24.16
C PRO A 419 13.52 18.16 -25.47
N ALA A 420 12.60 19.12 -25.51
CA ALA A 420 12.01 19.53 -26.78
C ALA A 420 13.13 20.06 -27.67
N ASP A 421 13.22 19.60 -28.91
CA ASP A 421 14.19 20.15 -29.87
C ASP A 421 13.88 21.65 -30.03
N GLU A 422 14.76 22.51 -29.51
CA GLU A 422 14.85 23.89 -29.97
C GLU A 422 15.45 23.83 -31.39
N ASP A 423 14.63 24.20 -32.38
CA ASP A 423 14.99 24.57 -33.74
C ASP A 423 16.05 23.72 -34.45
N GLY A 424 15.60 22.85 -35.35
CA GLY A 424 16.44 22.38 -36.45
C GLY A 424 16.99 23.59 -37.24
N PRO A 425 18.26 23.58 -37.70
CA PRO A 425 18.82 24.72 -38.42
C PRO A 425 17.99 25.02 -39.65
N THR A 426 17.55 26.28 -39.75
CA THR A 426 16.92 26.91 -40.90
C THR A 426 17.72 26.57 -42.15
N ARG A 427 17.26 25.58 -42.91
CA ARG A 427 17.74 25.35 -44.28
C ARG A 427 17.23 26.53 -45.10
N GLY A 428 18.19 27.34 -45.55
CA GLY A 428 17.96 28.64 -46.18
C GLY A 428 16.93 28.63 -47.31
N GLU A 429 16.22 29.74 -47.38
CA GLU A 429 15.40 30.14 -48.52
C GLU A 429 16.19 30.05 -49.84
N PRO A 430 15.62 29.50 -50.92
CA PRO A 430 16.13 29.72 -52.26
C PRO A 430 15.60 31.06 -52.80
N ASP A 431 16.52 31.94 -53.19
CA ASP A 431 16.28 33.12 -54.02
C ASP A 431 15.40 32.77 -55.23
N ALA A 432 14.24 33.42 -55.33
CA ALA A 432 13.40 33.40 -56.53
C ALA A 432 13.41 34.80 -57.16
N LEU A 433 14.20 34.96 -58.22
CA LEU A 433 14.03 36.02 -59.22
C LEU A 433 13.57 35.40 -60.55
N ASN A 434 12.60 36.08 -61.15
CA ASN A 434 11.95 35.83 -62.45
C ASN A 434 12.90 35.41 -63.60
N ASP A 435 12.49 34.44 -64.42
CA ASP A 435 11.89 34.69 -65.74
C ASP A 435 11.55 33.39 -66.49
N SER A 436 10.40 33.37 -67.17
CA SER A 436 9.99 32.37 -68.19
C SER A 436 10.58 32.76 -69.57
N PRO A 437 10.30 32.12 -70.74
CA PRO A 437 9.59 30.85 -71.04
C PRO A 437 10.24 29.94 -72.13
N THR A 438 10.04 28.60 -72.05
CA THR A 438 9.80 27.56 -73.14
C THR A 438 10.57 27.56 -74.50
N PRO A 439 10.40 26.62 -75.48
CA PRO A 439 9.62 25.35 -75.53
C PRO A 439 10.32 24.10 -76.18
N LYS A 440 9.87 22.88 -75.77
CA LYS A 440 9.48 21.63 -76.51
C LYS A 440 10.33 21.08 -77.72
N PRO A 441 10.13 19.83 -78.26
CA PRO A 441 9.35 18.65 -77.82
C PRO A 441 10.07 17.25 -77.97
N ARG A 442 9.43 16.23 -77.34
CA ARG A 442 9.36 14.74 -77.49
C ARG A 442 9.59 14.08 -78.91
N PRO A 443 9.50 12.72 -79.14
CA PRO A 443 9.68 11.46 -78.35
C PRO A 443 10.30 10.22 -79.12
N ARG A 444 10.22 9.00 -78.52
CA ARG A 444 10.28 7.57 -79.02
C ARG A 444 11.59 6.80 -78.68
N ASP A 445 11.68 5.48 -78.44
CA ASP A 445 10.79 4.30 -78.54
C ASP A 445 11.37 3.13 -77.66
N LYS A 446 10.50 2.20 -77.23
CA LYS A 446 10.63 0.72 -77.00
C LYS A 446 11.81 0.01 -76.26
N GLN A 447 11.40 -0.74 -75.22
CA GLN A 447 11.69 -2.15 -74.81
C GLN A 447 12.97 -2.88 -75.24
N ARG A 448 13.68 -3.50 -74.27
CA ARG A 448 13.99 -4.97 -74.26
C ARG A 448 14.63 -5.50 -72.95
N THR A 449 14.27 -6.74 -72.64
CA THR A 449 14.60 -7.66 -71.52
C THR A 449 16.00 -8.29 -71.60
N VAL A 450 16.68 -8.61 -70.48
CA VAL A 450 17.56 -9.80 -70.28
C VAL A 450 17.63 -10.20 -68.78
N VAL A 451 17.75 -11.50 -68.50
CA VAL A 451 17.78 -12.21 -67.21
C VAL A 451 19.06 -13.08 -67.10
N ILE A 452 19.67 -13.11 -65.89
CA ILE A 452 20.60 -14.08 -65.21
C ILE A 452 22.07 -14.27 -65.67
N GLU A 453 23.02 -14.10 -64.71
CA GLU A 453 24.00 -15.15 -64.27
C GLU A 453 24.69 -14.84 -62.90
N PRO A 454 24.89 -15.81 -61.99
CA PRO A 454 25.82 -15.77 -60.82
C PRO A 454 27.06 -16.68 -61.08
N PRO A 455 28.02 -16.98 -60.15
CA PRO A 455 28.39 -16.41 -58.84
C PRO A 455 29.91 -16.07 -58.71
N HIS A 456 30.33 -15.28 -57.71
CA HIS A 456 31.72 -15.31 -57.20
C HIS A 456 31.80 -14.98 -55.68
N ILE A 457 32.61 -15.77 -54.97
CA ILE A 457 33.17 -15.62 -53.61
C ILE A 457 34.71 -15.70 -53.80
N PRO A 458 35.65 -15.17 -52.96
CA PRO A 458 35.58 -14.39 -51.70
C PRO A 458 36.51 -13.14 -51.68
N SER A 459 36.42 -12.29 -50.63
CA SER A 459 37.52 -12.02 -49.66
C SER A 459 37.16 -10.93 -48.62
N GLN A 460 37.66 -11.12 -47.39
CA GLN A 460 37.47 -10.27 -46.19
C GLN A 460 38.00 -8.83 -46.34
N PRO A 461 37.43 -7.86 -45.60
CA PRO A 461 38.15 -6.64 -45.23
C PRO A 461 38.44 -6.50 -43.73
N LYS A 462 39.63 -5.93 -43.50
CA LYS A 462 40.37 -5.60 -42.27
C LYS A 462 39.63 -4.86 -41.13
N GLU A 463 40.16 -5.11 -39.94
CA GLU A 463 39.93 -4.45 -38.65
C GLU A 463 40.27 -2.93 -38.65
N PRO A 464 39.44 -2.05 -38.05
CA PRO A 464 39.78 -0.65 -37.79
C PRO A 464 40.46 -0.44 -36.41
N PRO A 465 41.21 0.67 -36.24
CA PRO A 465 42.24 0.82 -35.20
C PRO A 465 41.71 1.21 -33.80
N ARG A 466 42.46 0.81 -32.77
CA ARG A 466 42.22 1.08 -31.34
C ARG A 466 42.28 2.59 -30.99
N PRO A 467 41.37 3.08 -30.13
CA PRO A 467 41.54 4.34 -29.40
C PRO A 467 42.49 4.19 -28.19
N PRO A 468 43.05 5.30 -27.68
CA PRO A 468 44.21 5.30 -26.78
C PRO A 468 43.87 4.88 -25.35
N ALA A 469 44.93 4.47 -24.64
CA ALA A 469 44.90 3.91 -23.30
C ALA A 469 44.40 4.93 -22.25
N ASP A 470 43.19 4.70 -21.74
CA ASP A 470 42.79 5.20 -20.44
C ASP A 470 43.33 4.25 -19.36
N GLN A 471 44.03 4.84 -18.40
CA GLN A 471 44.57 4.20 -17.23
C GLN A 471 43.46 3.42 -16.51
N GLU A 472 43.62 2.09 -16.43
CA GLU A 472 42.86 1.22 -15.55
C GLU A 472 43.05 1.66 -14.09
N ARG A 473 42.21 2.58 -13.63
CA ARG A 473 41.88 2.67 -12.22
C ARG A 473 40.95 1.50 -11.92
N THR A 474 41.55 0.45 -11.37
CA THR A 474 40.91 -0.77 -10.89
C THR A 474 39.99 -0.49 -9.70
N ASP A 475 38.84 0.15 -9.90
CA ASP A 475 37.70 0.07 -8.96
C ASP A 475 36.80 -1.11 -9.37
N ARG A 476 37.34 -2.32 -9.23
CA ARG A 476 36.56 -3.55 -9.23
C ARG A 476 35.72 -3.53 -7.95
N LYS A 477 34.51 -2.93 -7.99
CA LYS A 477 33.54 -2.99 -6.89
C LYS A 477 33.33 -4.44 -6.48
N THR A 478 34.02 -4.87 -5.41
CA THR A 478 33.82 -6.16 -4.79
C THR A 478 32.42 -6.13 -4.17
N SER A 479 31.47 -6.85 -4.76
CA SER A 479 30.14 -6.99 -4.18
C SER A 479 30.27 -7.53 -2.76
N SER A 480 29.72 -6.81 -1.78
CA SER A 480 29.74 -7.28 -0.39
C SER A 480 29.02 -8.62 -0.29
N ARG A 481 29.61 -9.58 0.42
CA ARG A 481 29.00 -10.90 0.70
C ARG A 481 28.39 -10.98 2.10
N ARG A 482 28.41 -9.88 2.87
CA ARG A 482 28.01 -9.87 4.29
C ARG A 482 26.52 -10.14 4.48
N ALA A 483 25.64 -9.35 3.87
CA ALA A 483 24.20 -9.54 3.97
C ALA A 483 23.71 -10.95 3.53
N PRO A 484 24.14 -11.52 2.37
CA PRO A 484 23.73 -12.87 2.00
C PRO A 484 24.32 -13.95 2.92
N ALA A 485 25.54 -13.77 3.45
CA ALA A 485 26.10 -14.70 4.43
C ALA A 485 25.33 -14.68 5.76
N LEU A 486 24.94 -13.50 6.24
CA LEU A 486 24.11 -13.34 7.44
C LEU A 486 22.71 -13.93 7.23
N ALA A 487 22.11 -13.75 6.06
CA ALA A 487 20.82 -14.36 5.73
C ALA A 487 20.90 -15.90 5.68
N GLY A 488 22.00 -16.46 5.16
CA GLY A 488 22.27 -17.90 5.23
C GLY A 488 22.43 -18.40 6.67
N ALA A 489 23.15 -17.65 7.52
CA ALA A 489 23.30 -17.98 8.94
C ALA A 489 21.96 -17.93 9.70
N ALA A 490 21.12 -16.93 9.43
CA ALA A 490 19.78 -16.83 10.00
C ALA A 490 18.90 -18.04 9.63
N LEU A 491 18.97 -18.49 8.37
CA LEU A 491 18.25 -19.68 7.93
C LEU A 491 18.74 -20.95 8.64
N ALA A 492 20.07 -21.15 8.75
CA ALA A 492 20.64 -22.30 9.46
C ALA A 492 20.22 -22.33 10.94
N LEU A 493 20.19 -21.17 11.61
CA LEU A 493 19.71 -21.05 12.98
C LEU A 493 18.22 -21.39 13.09
N ALA A 494 17.39 -20.93 12.15
CA ALA A 494 15.96 -21.22 12.13
C ALA A 494 15.66 -22.71 11.92
N VAL A 495 16.40 -23.38 11.03
CA VAL A 495 16.33 -24.83 10.81
C VAL A 495 16.75 -25.59 12.08
N THR A 496 17.80 -25.12 12.76
CA THR A 496 18.26 -25.70 14.03
C THR A 496 17.21 -25.57 15.12
N ALA A 497 16.56 -24.41 15.23
CA ALA A 497 15.47 -24.19 16.18
C ALA A 497 14.31 -25.17 15.93
N LEU A 498 13.89 -25.34 14.66
CA LEU A 498 12.83 -26.28 14.30
C LEU A 498 13.20 -27.73 14.64
N ALA A 499 14.42 -28.16 14.36
CA ALA A 499 14.89 -29.51 14.70
C ALA A 499 14.87 -29.76 16.22
N MET A 500 15.28 -28.76 17.01
CA MET A 500 15.26 -28.82 18.47
C MET A 500 13.84 -28.82 19.04
N LEU A 501 12.91 -28.09 18.42
CA LEU A 501 11.49 -28.15 18.79
C LEU A 501 10.92 -29.56 18.55
N ILE A 502 11.19 -30.16 17.39
CA ILE A 502 10.72 -31.53 17.07
C ILE A 502 11.27 -32.52 18.10
N MET A 503 12.56 -32.41 18.43
CA MET A 503 13.20 -33.26 19.44
C MET A 503 12.60 -33.06 20.84
N THR A 504 12.22 -31.82 21.19
CA THR A 504 11.52 -31.49 22.44
C THR A 504 10.14 -32.15 22.49
N ILE A 505 9.37 -32.05 21.41
CA ILE A 505 8.03 -32.66 21.30
C ILE A 505 8.13 -34.17 21.41
N GLN A 506 9.06 -34.81 20.69
CA GLN A 506 9.27 -36.25 20.76
C GLN A 506 9.57 -36.71 22.19
N ARG A 507 10.50 -36.04 22.88
CA ARG A 507 10.84 -36.35 24.28
C ARG A 507 9.68 -36.09 25.24
N GLY A 508 8.91 -35.01 25.01
CA GLY A 508 7.71 -34.70 25.78
C GLY A 508 6.63 -35.77 25.64
N VAL A 509 6.38 -36.27 24.42
CA VAL A 509 5.44 -37.35 24.16
C VAL A 509 5.86 -38.63 24.87
N VAL A 510 7.14 -39.01 24.80
CA VAL A 510 7.63 -40.21 25.51
C VAL A 510 7.51 -40.05 27.02
N ALA A 511 7.78 -38.86 27.57
CA ALA A 511 7.61 -38.57 28.99
C ALA A 511 6.14 -38.67 29.46
N VAL A 512 5.19 -38.23 28.62
CA VAL A 512 3.75 -38.33 28.89
C VAL A 512 3.26 -39.78 28.82
N VAL A 513 3.71 -40.55 27.83
CA VAL A 513 3.39 -41.99 27.71
C VAL A 513 3.95 -42.77 28.90
N ALA A 514 5.21 -42.52 29.28
CA ALA A 514 5.82 -43.15 30.45
C ALA A 514 5.09 -42.80 31.77
N ARG A 515 4.53 -41.60 31.90
CA ARG A 515 3.65 -41.23 33.03
C ARG A 515 2.35 -42.02 33.01
N ALA A 516 1.73 -42.21 31.84
CA ALA A 516 0.48 -42.96 31.71
C ALA A 516 0.63 -44.41 32.18
N ASP A 517 1.80 -45.02 31.96
CA ASP A 517 2.12 -46.38 32.38
C ASP A 517 2.45 -46.52 33.88
N ALA A 518 2.86 -45.43 34.56
CA ALA A 518 3.33 -45.44 35.94
C ALA A 518 2.21 -45.30 37.02
N GLY A 519 0.96 -45.07 36.61
CA GLY A 519 -0.18 -44.94 37.54
C GLY A 519 -0.14 -43.70 38.47
N PRO A 520 -0.88 -43.68 39.59
CA PRO A 520 -1.07 -42.50 40.46
C PRO A 520 0.20 -41.96 41.13
N SER A 521 1.31 -42.70 41.09
CA SER A 521 2.60 -42.34 41.69
C SER A 521 3.56 -41.64 40.72
N GLY A 522 3.20 -41.45 39.45
CA GLY A 522 4.07 -40.84 38.43
C GLY A 522 4.12 -39.31 38.47
N ASN A 523 5.27 -38.72 38.80
CA ASN A 523 5.52 -37.28 38.66
C ASN A 523 6.01 -36.96 37.23
N VAL A 524 5.30 -36.09 36.51
CA VAL A 524 5.68 -35.61 35.16
C VAL A 524 7.01 -34.88 35.16
N GLU A 525 7.31 -34.19 36.25
CA GLU A 525 8.54 -33.40 36.40
C GLU A 525 9.78 -34.30 36.41
N ASN A 526 9.74 -35.43 37.11
CA ASN A 526 10.83 -36.41 37.12
C ASN A 526 11.03 -37.04 35.74
N ASN A 527 9.95 -37.38 35.03
CA ASN A 527 10.05 -37.99 33.70
C ASN A 527 10.53 -36.99 32.63
N ILE A 528 10.14 -35.72 32.70
CA ILE A 528 10.62 -34.68 31.77
C ILE A 528 12.10 -34.35 32.02
N HIS A 529 12.54 -34.36 33.29
CA HIS A 529 13.94 -34.23 33.66
C HIS A 529 14.79 -35.43 33.21
N GLU A 530 14.31 -36.67 33.43
CA GLU A 530 15.00 -37.90 33.02
C GLU A 530 15.11 -38.03 31.49
N GLN A 531 14.09 -37.58 30.75
CA GLN A 531 14.08 -37.60 29.28
C GLN A 531 14.86 -36.44 28.65
N GLY A 532 15.26 -35.44 29.45
CA GLY A 532 16.07 -34.31 29.01
C GLY A 532 15.40 -33.42 27.96
N ALA A 533 14.08 -33.17 28.06
CA ALA A 533 13.34 -32.35 27.10
C ALA A 533 13.60 -30.83 27.25
N LEU A 534 14.10 -30.39 28.42
CA LEU A 534 14.40 -28.97 28.69
C LEU A 534 15.60 -28.44 27.89
N THR A 535 16.64 -29.26 27.71
CA THR A 535 17.83 -28.86 26.95
C THR A 535 17.53 -28.50 25.50
N PRO A 536 16.84 -29.35 24.69
CA PRO A 536 16.46 -28.97 23.33
C PRO A 536 15.47 -27.80 23.31
N LEU A 537 14.60 -27.65 24.31
CA LEU A 537 13.68 -26.51 24.41
C LEU A 537 14.45 -25.18 24.55
N ILE A 538 15.42 -25.11 25.47
CA ILE A 538 16.26 -23.93 25.67
C ILE A 538 17.07 -23.62 24.41
N VAL A 539 17.65 -24.63 23.76
CA VAL A 539 18.39 -24.45 22.50
C VAL A 539 17.47 -23.94 21.40
N CYS A 540 16.23 -24.41 21.31
CA CYS A 540 15.23 -23.91 20.37
C CYS A 540 14.93 -22.42 20.59
N LEU A 541 14.71 -22.00 21.84
CA LEU A 541 14.44 -20.59 22.18
C LEU A 541 15.62 -19.67 21.81
N ILE A 542 16.85 -20.08 22.15
CA ILE A 542 18.06 -19.29 21.86
C ILE A 542 18.30 -19.20 20.35
N THR A 543 18.25 -20.33 19.64
CA THR A 543 18.52 -20.36 18.19
C THR A 543 17.42 -19.67 17.37
N GLY A 544 16.16 -19.76 17.78
CA GLY A 544 15.06 -19.04 17.16
C GLY A 544 15.17 -17.52 17.33
N ALA A 545 15.50 -17.04 18.54
CA ALA A 545 15.72 -15.62 18.79
C ALA A 545 16.94 -15.09 18.03
N ALA A 546 18.04 -15.85 18.02
CA ALA A 546 19.24 -15.53 17.25
C ALA A 546 18.97 -15.47 15.74
N ALA A 547 18.14 -16.38 15.19
CA ALA A 547 17.75 -16.36 13.78
C ALA A 547 17.02 -15.07 13.40
N LEU A 548 16.10 -14.58 14.24
CA LEU A 548 15.38 -13.32 14.01
C LEU A 548 16.31 -12.10 14.12
N ALA A 549 17.19 -12.06 15.11
CA ALA A 549 18.15 -10.98 15.30
C ALA A 549 19.15 -10.89 14.13
N VAL A 550 19.74 -12.02 13.72
CA VAL A 550 20.67 -12.10 12.59
C VAL A 550 19.96 -11.78 11.27
N GLY A 551 18.71 -12.23 11.09
CA GLY A 551 17.89 -11.91 9.92
C GLY A 551 17.54 -10.42 9.84
N ALA A 552 17.22 -9.78 10.96
CA ALA A 552 16.99 -8.33 11.03
C ALA A 552 18.26 -7.55 10.71
N PHE A 553 19.41 -7.98 11.23
CA PHE A 553 20.70 -7.36 10.94
C PHE A 553 21.08 -7.51 9.46
N ALA A 554 20.82 -8.67 8.84
CA ALA A 554 21.03 -8.87 7.40
C ALA A 554 20.20 -7.92 6.53
N ARG A 555 18.93 -7.67 6.90
CA ARG A 555 18.05 -6.71 6.19
C ARG A 555 18.49 -5.27 6.41
N HIS A 556 18.92 -4.94 7.62
CA HIS A 556 19.43 -3.60 7.94
C HIS A 556 20.73 -3.27 7.19
N ASP A 557 21.69 -4.21 7.13
CA ASP A 557 22.93 -4.05 6.36
C ASP A 557 22.66 -3.94 4.85
N LEU A 558 21.70 -4.70 4.32
CA LEU A 558 21.27 -4.60 2.93
C LEU A 558 20.64 -3.22 2.61
N GLY A 559 19.81 -2.70 3.52
CA GLY A 559 19.14 -1.41 3.37
C GLY A 559 20.11 -0.22 3.45
N THR A 560 21.06 -0.26 4.39
CA THR A 560 22.03 0.82 4.62
C THR A 560 23.15 0.87 3.57
N ARG A 561 23.48 -0.25 2.92
CA ARG A 561 24.59 -0.34 1.95
C ARG A 561 24.14 -0.83 0.57
N ARG A 562 22.96 -0.39 0.12
CA ARG A 562 22.30 -0.86 -1.12
C ARG A 562 23.18 -0.81 -2.37
N GLU A 563 24.08 0.17 -2.45
CA GLU A 563 25.02 0.37 -3.58
C GLU A 563 26.12 -0.69 -3.70
N HIS A 564 26.33 -1.50 -2.66
CA HIS A 564 27.39 -2.51 -2.59
C HIS A 564 26.90 -3.94 -2.89
N TYR A 565 25.61 -4.12 -3.19
CA TYR A 565 24.98 -5.41 -3.41
C TYR A 565 24.39 -5.52 -4.83
N THR A 566 24.57 -6.67 -5.48
CA THR A 566 23.92 -6.96 -6.76
C THR A 566 22.43 -7.25 -6.55
N ARG A 567 21.59 -7.01 -7.57
CA ARG A 567 20.14 -7.31 -7.50
C ARG A 567 19.86 -8.77 -7.11
N GLN A 568 20.68 -9.70 -7.59
CA GLN A 568 20.59 -11.12 -7.25
C GLN A 568 20.93 -11.40 -5.77
N ALA A 569 21.97 -10.74 -5.23
CA ALA A 569 22.34 -10.88 -3.82
C ALA A 569 21.29 -10.25 -2.88
N ALA A 570 20.70 -9.12 -3.29
CA ALA A 570 19.61 -8.48 -2.55
C ALA A 570 18.35 -9.36 -2.51
N SER A 571 17.90 -9.86 -3.66
CA SER A 571 16.75 -10.77 -3.75
C SER A 571 16.98 -12.05 -2.95
N GLY A 572 18.15 -12.69 -3.07
CA GLY A 572 18.50 -13.87 -2.28
C GLY A 572 18.49 -13.63 -0.77
N THR A 573 18.99 -12.47 -0.32
CA THR A 573 18.96 -12.06 1.10
C THR A 573 17.52 -11.89 1.61
N HIS A 574 16.64 -11.27 0.83
CA HIS A 574 15.23 -11.12 1.18
C HIS A 574 14.51 -12.48 1.29
N THR A 575 14.72 -13.37 0.32
CA THR A 575 14.11 -14.70 0.32
C THR A 575 14.58 -15.53 1.52
N LEU A 576 15.90 -15.61 1.75
CA LEU A 576 16.48 -16.37 2.86
C LEU A 576 16.01 -15.86 4.22
N THR A 577 15.96 -14.54 4.44
CA THR A 577 15.47 -13.96 5.70
C THR A 577 13.96 -14.12 5.87
N SER A 578 13.19 -14.15 4.79
CA SER A 578 11.74 -14.41 4.84
C SER A 578 11.45 -15.85 5.26
N VAL A 579 12.15 -16.82 4.64
CA VAL A 579 12.05 -18.24 5.01
C VAL A 579 12.52 -18.46 6.45
N ALA A 580 13.64 -17.86 6.85
CA ALA A 580 14.14 -17.96 8.23
C ALA A 580 13.12 -17.43 9.24
N LYS A 581 12.46 -16.29 8.95
CA LYS A 581 11.39 -15.73 9.79
C LYS A 581 10.16 -16.65 9.85
N GLY A 582 9.75 -17.22 8.70
CA GLY A 582 8.64 -18.17 8.60
C GLY A 582 8.85 -19.48 9.37
N LEU A 583 10.10 -19.90 9.55
CA LEU A 583 10.45 -21.06 10.38
C LEU A 583 10.62 -20.70 11.87
N ALA A 584 11.32 -19.60 12.17
CA ALA A 584 11.68 -19.24 13.54
C ALA A 584 10.47 -18.78 14.39
N ILE A 585 9.52 -18.03 13.83
CA ILE A 585 8.38 -17.51 14.59
C ILE A 585 7.47 -18.65 15.10
N PRO A 586 6.98 -19.57 14.26
CA PRO A 586 6.18 -20.69 14.74
C PRO A 586 6.96 -21.57 15.73
N ALA A 587 8.26 -21.79 15.49
CA ALA A 587 9.08 -22.58 16.39
C ALA A 587 9.20 -21.95 17.79
N LEU A 588 9.38 -20.63 17.89
CA LEU A 588 9.42 -19.89 19.15
C LEU A 588 8.06 -19.91 19.87
N ILE A 589 6.95 -19.69 19.14
CA ILE A 589 5.61 -19.71 19.74
C ILE A 589 5.33 -21.08 20.34
N LEU A 590 5.58 -22.15 19.60
CA LEU A 590 5.37 -23.52 20.08
C LEU A 590 6.31 -23.88 21.23
N ALA A 591 7.56 -23.41 21.20
CA ALA A 591 8.50 -23.59 22.31
C ALA A 591 8.01 -22.88 23.59
N VAL A 592 7.52 -21.63 23.50
CA VAL A 592 6.97 -20.90 24.64
C VAL A 592 5.71 -21.59 25.18
N LEU A 593 4.83 -22.09 24.30
CA LEU A 593 3.66 -22.87 24.74
C LEU A 593 4.06 -24.17 25.43
N ALA A 594 5.11 -24.85 24.95
CA ALA A 594 5.65 -26.04 25.60
C ALA A 594 6.26 -25.72 26.98
N ASP A 595 6.93 -24.57 27.11
CA ASP A 595 7.48 -24.08 28.38
C ASP A 595 6.37 -23.72 29.39
N ILE A 596 5.31 -23.05 28.95
CA ILE A 596 4.13 -22.77 29.76
C ILE A 596 3.43 -24.08 30.18
N ALA A 597 3.26 -25.01 29.25
CA ALA A 597 2.66 -26.32 29.56
C ALA A 597 3.51 -27.11 30.57
N TYR A 598 4.83 -27.01 30.48
CA TYR A 598 5.74 -27.57 31.47
C TYR A 598 5.57 -26.90 32.84
N LEU A 599 5.55 -25.56 32.90
CA LEU A 599 5.35 -24.79 34.14
C LEU A 599 4.02 -25.09 34.84
N VAL A 600 2.94 -25.27 34.06
CA VAL A 600 1.62 -25.65 34.57
C VAL A 600 1.58 -27.11 35.01
N GLY A 601 2.38 -27.99 34.38
CA GLY A 601 2.49 -29.40 34.71
C GLY A 601 3.42 -29.74 35.88
N SER A 602 4.41 -28.88 36.17
CA SER A 602 5.25 -28.94 37.37
C SER A 602 4.44 -28.39 38.55
N GLY A 603 4.13 -29.24 39.53
CA GLY A 603 3.21 -28.93 40.63
C GLY A 603 3.72 -27.94 41.68
N GLN A 604 4.26 -26.78 41.26
CA GLN A 604 4.63 -25.66 42.13
C GLN A 604 3.70 -24.45 42.04
N TRP A 605 2.45 -24.66 41.62
CA TRP A 605 1.32 -23.77 41.91
C TRP A 605 0.13 -24.57 42.45
#